data_AF-A0A519RRS4-F1
#
_entry.id   AF-A0A519RRS4-F1
#
_cell.length_a   1.000
_cell.length_b   1.000
_cell.length_c   1.000
_cell.angle_alpha   90.00
_cell.angle_beta   90.00
_cell.angle_gamma   90.00
#
_symmetry.space_group_name_H-M   'P 1'
#
loop_
_entity.id
_entity.type
_entity.pdbx_description
1 polymer ?
#
loop_
_entity_poly.entity_id
_entity_poly.type
_entity_poly.pdbx_seq_one_letter_code
_entity_poly.pdbx_strand_id
1 'polypeptide(L)'
;AAALLVLGLLASSLHTDAAAAPQGTALTFPVPSGVANQQSVLDRIYLHIEGGTFWVPNVKYVELKGTLPTTREAVVSRFTV
;
A
#
# COMPACT_ATOMS: atom_id res chain seq x y z
N ALA A 1 -23.93 -38.92 -23.51
CA ALA A 1 -23.85 -37.56 -22.97
C ALA A 1 -22.55 -37.31 -22.16
N ALA A 2 -21.38 -37.72 -22.68
CA ALA A 2 -20.09 -37.56 -21.99
C ALA A 2 -19.04 -36.75 -22.80
N ALA A 3 -19.23 -36.59 -24.11
CA ALA A 3 -18.29 -35.87 -24.97
C ALA A 3 -18.30 -34.33 -24.79
N LEU A 4 -19.42 -33.76 -24.32
CA LEU A 4 -19.55 -32.32 -24.07
C LEU A 4 -18.84 -31.86 -22.78
N LEU A 5 -18.62 -32.76 -21.82
CA LEU A 5 -17.97 -32.44 -20.54
C LEU A 5 -16.45 -32.34 -20.65
N VAL A 6 -15.83 -33.08 -21.57
CA VAL A 6 -14.37 -33.06 -21.78
C VAL A 6 -13.92 -31.80 -22.52
N LEU A 7 -14.75 -31.26 -23.44
CA LEU A 7 -14.44 -30.04 -24.17
C LEU A 7 -14.54 -28.78 -23.27
N GLY A 8 -15.46 -28.78 -22.30
CA GLY A 8 -15.59 -27.71 -21.31
C GLY A 8 -14.43 -27.66 -20.31
N LEU A 9 -13.80 -28.80 -20.01
CA LEU A 9 -12.67 -28.86 -19.08
C LEU A 9 -11.35 -28.36 -19.70
N LEU A 10 -11.22 -28.38 -21.03
CA LEU A 10 -10.05 -27.84 -21.75
C LEU A 10 -10.07 -26.31 -21.89
N ALA A 11 -11.23 -25.64 -21.75
CA ALA A 11 -11.32 -24.19 -21.90
C ALA A 11 -10.88 -23.41 -20.65
N SER A 12 -10.87 -24.05 -19.47
CA SER A 12 -10.55 -23.40 -18.19
C SER A 12 -9.05 -23.20 -17.95
N SER A 13 -8.17 -23.76 -18.80
CA SER A 13 -6.71 -23.70 -18.63
C SER A 13 -6.03 -22.61 -19.47
N LEU A 14 -6.78 -21.85 -20.27
CA LEU A 14 -6.24 -20.68 -20.98
C LEU A 14 -6.22 -19.47 -20.04
N HIS A 15 -5.33 -19.48 -19.05
CA HIS A 15 -4.80 -18.22 -18.56
C HIS A 15 -3.96 -17.64 -19.71
N THR A 16 -4.42 -16.53 -20.29
CA THR A 16 -3.57 -15.73 -21.17
C THR A 16 -2.43 -15.23 -20.30
N ASP A 17 -1.26 -15.85 -20.44
CA ASP A 17 0.00 -15.35 -19.89
C ASP A 17 0.32 -14.06 -20.64
N ALA A 18 -0.32 -12.96 -20.21
CA ALA A 18 0.06 -11.63 -20.63
C ALA A 18 1.49 -11.46 -20.15
N ALA A 19 2.44 -11.43 -21.10
CA ALA A 19 3.87 -11.29 -20.88
C ALA A 19 4.14 -10.47 -19.63
N ALA A 20 4.65 -11.15 -18.59
CA ALA A 20 5.02 -10.51 -17.34
C ALA A 20 6.00 -9.37 -17.65
N ALA A 21 5.52 -8.13 -17.57
CA ALA A 21 6.40 -6.99 -17.38
C ALA A 21 7.29 -7.32 -16.17
N PRO A 22 8.59 -6.99 -16.19
CA PRO A 22 9.45 -7.24 -15.04
C PRO A 22 8.76 -6.63 -13.83
N GLN A 23 8.35 -7.49 -12.90
CA GLN A 23 7.83 -7.05 -11.61
C GLN A 23 9.03 -6.45 -10.89
N GLY A 24 9.32 -5.18 -11.19
CA GLY A 24 10.31 -4.40 -10.48
C GLY A 24 10.04 -4.60 -9.00
N THR A 25 11.06 -4.97 -8.25
CA THR A 25 11.00 -5.34 -6.84
C THR A 25 10.01 -4.43 -6.13
N ALA A 26 8.80 -4.93 -5.88
CA ALA A 26 7.80 -4.20 -5.15
C ALA A 26 8.38 -4.04 -3.74
N LEU A 27 8.80 -2.83 -3.40
CA LEU A 27 9.24 -2.52 -2.05
C LEU A 27 8.00 -2.62 -1.15
N THR A 28 7.78 -3.79 -0.58
CA THR A 28 6.71 -4.02 0.39
C THR A 28 7.17 -3.39 1.70
N PHE A 29 6.66 -2.20 1.99
CA PHE A 29 6.86 -1.56 3.29
C PHE A 29 5.89 -2.17 4.30
N PRO A 30 6.36 -2.82 5.37
CA PRO A 30 5.47 -3.31 6.42
C PRO A 30 4.75 -2.11 7.03
N VAL A 31 3.43 -2.09 6.93
CA VAL A 31 2.59 -1.08 7.56
C VAL A 31 2.58 -1.38 9.07
N PRO A 32 3.00 -0.44 9.94
CA PRO A 32 2.89 -0.62 11.38
C PRO A 32 1.45 -0.93 11.78
N SER A 33 1.27 -1.88 12.68
CA SER A 33 -0.05 -2.26 13.20
C SER A 33 -0.79 -1.02 13.74
N GLY A 34 -2.01 -0.79 13.26
CA GLY A 34 -2.84 0.35 13.66
C GLY A 34 -2.90 1.51 12.67
N VAL A 35 -2.14 1.49 11.58
CA VAL A 35 -2.39 2.38 10.44
C VAL A 35 -3.43 1.72 9.55
N ALA A 36 -4.64 2.31 9.48
CA ALA A 36 -5.68 1.83 8.58
C ALA A 36 -5.14 1.84 7.13
N ASN A 37 -5.42 0.79 6.34
CA ASN A 37 -5.21 0.75 4.89
C ASN A 37 -6.19 1.72 4.18
N GLN A 38 -6.15 2.99 4.57
CA GLN A 38 -7.04 4.02 4.09
C GLN A 38 -6.25 4.94 3.17
N GLN A 39 -6.62 4.91 1.89
CA GLN A 39 -6.01 5.77 0.89
C GLN A 39 -6.41 7.23 1.15
N SER A 40 -5.42 8.10 1.29
CA SER A 40 -5.61 9.53 1.51
C SER A 40 -4.67 10.33 0.62
N VAL A 41 -5.09 11.53 0.24
CA VAL A 41 -4.22 12.53 -0.42
C VAL A 41 -3.42 13.22 0.68
N LEU A 42 -2.10 13.11 0.63
CA LEU A 42 -1.23 13.63 1.68
C LEU A 42 -0.95 15.12 1.49
N ASP A 43 -1.27 15.93 2.51
CA ASP A 43 -1.09 17.38 2.49
C ASP A 43 0.17 17.81 3.26
N ARG A 44 0.47 17.14 4.37
CA ARG A 44 1.62 17.49 5.22
C ARG A 44 2.15 16.30 6.01
N ILE A 45 3.47 16.26 6.16
CA ILE A 45 4.18 15.37 7.08
C ILE A 45 4.80 16.23 8.18
N TYR A 46 4.59 15.85 9.44
CA TYR A 46 5.23 16.44 10.60
C TYR A 46 6.10 15.38 11.29
N LEU A 47 7.35 15.73 11.58
CA LEU A 47 8.30 14.87 12.29
C LEU A 47 8.58 15.48 13.65
N HIS A 48 8.33 14.73 14.72
CA HIS A 48 8.80 15.11 16.06
C HIS A 48 10.18 14.50 16.29
N ILE A 49 11.19 15.35 16.36
CA ILE A 49 12.59 14.95 16.49
C ILE A 49 13.11 15.41 17.84
N GLU A 50 13.72 14.49 18.59
CA GLU A 50 14.35 14.79 19.88
C GLU A 50 15.83 14.41 19.84
N GLY A 51 16.66 15.38 19.44
CA GLY A 51 18.10 15.21 19.31
C GLY A 51 18.52 14.41 18.06
N GLY A 52 19.71 13.82 18.13
CA GLY A 52 20.37 13.19 16.99
C GLY A 52 21.30 14.14 16.26
N THR A 53 21.69 13.77 15.04
CA THR A 53 22.54 14.59 14.17
C THR A 53 21.78 14.98 12.92
N PHE A 54 22.28 15.98 12.19
CA PHE A 54 21.67 16.40 10.92
C PHE A 54 21.44 15.24 9.93
N TRP A 55 22.35 14.26 9.92
CA TRP A 55 22.28 13.10 9.03
C TRP A 55 21.46 11.94 9.58
N VAL A 56 21.29 11.87 10.90
CA VAL A 56 20.55 10.82 11.58
C VAL A 56 19.75 11.43 12.73
N PRO A 57 18.57 12.00 12.44
CA PRO A 57 17.69 12.53 13.47
C PRO A 57 17.07 11.41 14.29
N ASN A 58 16.81 11.68 15.56
CA ASN A 58 16.08 10.77 16.45
C ASN A 58 14.58 11.09 16.39
N VAL A 59 13.90 10.53 15.39
CA VAL A 59 12.46 10.72 15.18
C VAL A 59 11.69 9.93 16.23
N LYS A 60 10.80 10.61 16.97
CA LYS A 60 9.94 9.99 17.99
C LYS A 60 8.60 9.57 17.42
N TYR A 61 8.02 10.43 16.60
CA TYR A 61 6.81 10.10 15.89
C TYR A 61 6.71 10.89 14.60
N VAL A 62 5.94 10.32 13.68
CA VAL A 62 5.53 10.96 12.45
C VAL A 62 4.03 11.18 12.51
N GLU A 63 3.60 12.38 12.17
CA GLU A 63 2.20 12.73 11.99
C GLU A 63 1.95 13.05 10.51
N LEU A 64 0.95 12.40 9.94
CA LEU A 64 0.51 12.59 8.57
C LEU A 64 -0.83 13.31 8.58
N LYS A 65 -0.94 14.39 7.81
CA LYS A 65 -2.20 15.08 7.55
C LYS A 65 -2.53 14.96 6.08
N GLY A 66 -3.76 14.61 5.81
CA GLY A 66 -4.26 14.46 4.46
C GLY A 66 -5.76 14.61 4.39
N THR A 67 -6.29 14.25 3.24
CA THR A 67 -7.72 14.32 2.96
C THR A 67 -8.18 13.02 2.29
N LEU A 68 -9.35 12.50 2.66
CA LEU A 68 -9.94 11.34 2.01
C LEU A 68 -10.39 11.68 0.58
N PRO A 69 -10.04 10.86 -0.44
CA PRO A 69 -10.32 11.19 -1.84
C PRO A 69 -11.83 11.19 -2.15
N THR A 70 -12.62 10.39 -1.43
CA THR A 70 -14.06 10.22 -1.66
C THR A 70 -14.91 11.24 -0.91
N THR A 71 -14.62 11.48 0.37
CA THR A 71 -15.44 12.36 1.23
C THR A 71 -14.90 13.78 1.35
N ARG A 72 -13.64 14.02 0.93
CA ARG A 72 -12.89 15.25 1.19
C ARG A 72 -12.75 15.60 2.67
N GLU A 73 -12.89 14.62 3.56
CA GLU A 73 -12.70 14.80 4.99
C GLU A 73 -11.21 14.83 5.34
N ALA A 74 -10.82 15.74 6.22
CA ALA A 74 -9.46 15.83 6.72
C ALA A 74 -9.16 14.64 7.66
N VAL A 75 -8.07 13.94 7.38
CA VAL A 75 -7.58 12.82 8.20
C VAL A 75 -6.21 13.16 8.77
N VAL A 76 -6.03 12.86 10.06
CA VAL A 76 -4.76 12.99 10.76
C VAL A 76 -4.41 11.64 11.37
N SER A 77 -3.24 11.11 11.05
CA SER A 77 -2.73 9.86 11.61
C SER A 77 -1.34 10.06 12.21
N ARG A 78 -1.03 9.30 13.26
CA ARG A 78 0.27 9.35 13.94
C ARG A 78 0.78 7.95 14.21
N PHE A 79 2.07 7.74 14.00
CA PHE A 79 2.75 6.52 14.41
C PHE A 79 4.15 6.81 14.96
N THR A 80 4.58 5.98 15.91
CA THR A 80 5.92 6.00 16.49
C THR A 80 6.90 5.30 15.57
N VAL A 81 8.12 5.82 15.47
CA VAL A 81 9.23 5.25 14.69
C VAL A 81 10.21 4.54 15.61
#